data_AF-A0A9Q5GRY6-F1
#
_entry.id   AF-A0A9Q5GRY6-F1
#
_cell.length_a   1.000
_cell.length_b   1.000
_cell.length_c   1.000
_cell.angle_alpha   90.00
_cell.angle_beta   90.00
_cell.angle_gamma   90.00
#
_symmetry.space_group_name_H-M   'P 1'
#
loop_
_entity.id
_entity.type
_entity.pdbx_description
1 polymer ?
#
loop_
_entity_poly.entity_id
_entity_poly.type
_entity_poly.pdbx_seq_one_letter_code
_entity_poly.pdbx_strand_id
1 'polypeptide(L)' 'MEDEGFDRFQKEVEVETPGGHKGKRYIDLRGTKSKTGEFKDIQVGKQNKNGTPVSRERKALDDIEQAGHPRPDFVPYNKP' A
#
# COMPACT_ATOMS: atom_id res chain seq x y z
N MET A 1 -11.44 15.60 5.89
CA MET A 1 -11.12 14.17 5.93
C MET A 1 -12.08 13.61 6.96
N GLU A 2 -13.19 13.02 6.49
CA GLU A 2 -14.13 12.40 7.42
C GLU A 2 -13.42 11.25 8.13
N ASP A 3 -13.73 11.07 9.41
CA ASP A 3 -13.23 9.94 10.17
C ASP A 3 -13.84 8.67 9.56
N GLU A 4 -13.09 8.00 8.68
CA GLU A 4 -13.51 6.76 8.01
C GLU A 4 -13.74 5.61 9.02
N GLY A 5 -13.47 5.83 10.32
CA GLY A 5 -13.78 4.90 11.40
C GLY A 5 -12.74 3.79 11.57
N PHE A 6 -11.54 3.97 11.02
CA PHE A 6 -10.40 3.08 11.27
C PHE A 6 -9.80 3.35 12.66
N ASP A 7 -9.71 2.31 13.48
CA ASP A 7 -9.31 2.43 14.88
C ASP A 7 -8.12 1.53 15.26
N ARG A 8 -7.74 0.57 14.40
CA ARG A 8 -6.54 -0.25 14.55
C ARG A 8 -5.55 0.03 13.44
N PHE A 9 -4.29 0.25 13.80
CA PHE A 9 -3.22 0.59 12.86
C PHE A 9 -2.05 -0.35 13.01
N GLN A 10 -1.58 -0.90 11.90
CA GLN A 10 -0.38 -1.73 11.82
C GLN A 10 0.59 -1.11 10.82
N LYS A 11 1.87 -1.03 11.18
CA LYS A 11 2.93 -0.55 10.29
C LYS A 11 3.72 -1.74 9.76
N GLU A 12 4.33 -1.56 8.59
CA GLU A 12 5.22 -2.55 7.97
C GLU A 12 4.57 -3.94 7.85
N VAL A 13 3.38 -3.99 7.24
CA VAL A 13 2.64 -5.23 7.05
C VAL A 13 3.29 -6.04 5.93
N GLU A 14 3.92 -7.17 6.28
CA GLU A 14 4.49 -8.10 5.32
C GLU A 14 3.39 -8.78 4.50
N VAL A 15 3.58 -8.83 3.18
CA VAL A 15 2.74 -9.57 2.25
C VAL A 15 3.62 -10.42 1.33
N GLU A 16 3.27 -11.70 1.24
CA GLU A 16 3.91 -12.62 0.30
C GLU A 16 3.49 -12.26 -1.12
N THR A 17 4.48 -12.17 -2.01
CA THR A 17 4.27 -11.78 -3.41
C THR A 17 4.95 -12.79 -4.34
N PRO A 18 4.55 -14.07 -4.28
CA PRO A 18 5.17 -15.11 -5.10
C PRO A 18 4.98 -14.80 -6.59
N GLY A 19 6.05 -14.93 -7.37
CA GLY A 19 6.04 -14.61 -8.80
C GLY A 19 6.15 -13.12 -9.14
N GLY A 20 6.13 -12.24 -8.14
CA GLY A 20 6.41 -10.80 -8.31
C GLY A 20 7.89 -10.49 -8.52
N HIS A 21 8.19 -9.22 -8.79
CA HIS A 21 9.57 -8.71 -8.86
C HIS A 21 10.36 -8.91 -7.56
N LYS A 22 9.67 -8.97 -6.41
CA LYS A 22 10.19 -9.49 -5.15
C LYS A 22 9.23 -10.56 -4.63
N GLY A 23 9.77 -11.57 -3.95
CA GLY A 23 8.96 -12.62 -3.34
C GLY A 23 8.14 -12.15 -2.13
N LYS A 24 8.46 -10.98 -1.57
CA LYS A 24 7.69 -10.33 -0.50
C LYS A 24 7.78 -8.82 -0.58
N ARG A 25 6.73 -8.15 -0.11
CA ARG A 25 6.63 -6.68 0.02
C ARG A 25 6.15 -6.32 1.42
N TYR A 26 6.36 -5.06 1.80
CA TYR A 26 5.86 -4.51 3.05
C TYR A 26 5.01 -3.29 2.72
N ILE A 27 3.80 -3.28 3.24
CA ILE A 27 2.86 -2.16 3.17
C ILE A 27 3.15 -1.26 4.38
N ASP A 28 3.28 0.06 4.15
CA ASP A 28 3.70 0.98 5.21
C ASP A 28 2.68 1.08 6.34
N LEU A 29 1.38 1.09 6.01
CA LEU A 29 0.30 1.22 6.97
C LEU A 29 -0.94 0.43 6.55
N ARG A 30 -1.50 -0.34 7.50
CA ARG A 30 -2.85 -0.91 7.40
C ARG A 30 -3.73 -0.32 8.48
N GLY A 31 -4.83 0.32 8.09
CA GLY A 31 -5.94 0.67 8.96
C GLY A 31 -6.99 -0.44 8.95
N THR A 32 -7.53 -0.82 10.10
CA THR A 32 -8.63 -1.78 10.21
C THR A 32 -9.75 -1.21 11.07
N LYS A 33 -11.00 -1.37 10.62
CA LYS A 33 -12.20 -1.05 11.39
C LYS A 33 -12.54 -2.24 12.29
N SER A 34 -12.33 -2.13 13.60
CA SER A 34 -12.53 -3.26 14.54
C SER A 34 -13.95 -3.83 14.51
N LYS A 35 -14.94 -3.02 14.15
CA LYS A 35 -16.36 -3.42 14.13
C LYS A 35 -16.72 -4.29 12.93
N THR A 36 -16.09 -4.08 11.78
CA THR A 36 -16.46 -4.76 10.52
C THR A 36 -15.36 -5.68 10.00
N GLY A 37 -14.12 -5.51 10.46
CA GLY A 37 -12.95 -6.20 9.94
C GLY A 37 -12.45 -5.65 8.60
N GLU A 38 -13.11 -4.62 8.04
CA GLU A 38 -12.69 -3.94 6.83
C GLU A 38 -11.32 -3.30 7.06
N PHE A 39 -10.42 -3.44 6.09
CA PHE A 39 -9.08 -2.84 6.15
C PHE A 39 -8.77 -2.03 4.90
N LYS A 40 -7.84 -1.08 5.07
CA LYS A 40 -7.30 -0.24 4.01
C LYS A 40 -5.79 -0.19 4.15
N ASP A 41 -5.11 -0.39 3.03
CA ASP A 41 -3.67 -0.44 2.94
C ASP A 41 -3.15 0.82 2.27
N ILE A 42 -2.11 1.41 2.84
CA ILE A 42 -1.49 2.63 2.34
C ILE A 42 0.00 2.37 2.12
N GLN A 43 0.46 2.72 0.93
CA GLN A 43 1.88 2.75 0.57
C GLN A 43 2.31 4.21 0.37
N VAL A 44 3.26 4.67 1.18
CA VAL A 44 3.87 5.98 1.04
C VAL A 44 5.12 5.85 0.17
N GLY A 45 5.27 6.71 -0.82
CA GLY A 45 6.45 6.61 -1.69
C GLY A 45 6.73 7.82 -2.55
N LYS A 46 7.70 7.67 -3.45
CA LYS A 46 8.14 8.74 -4.35
C LYS A 46 7.36 8.70 -5.66
N GLN A 47 6.96 9.86 -6.14
CA GLN A 47 6.41 10.05 -7.48
C GLN A 47 7.39 10.77 -8.42
N ASN A 48 7.24 10.50 -9.71
CA ASN A 48 7.87 11.20 -10.82
C ASN A 48 7.23 12.59 -11.00
N LYS A 49 7.86 13.45 -11.81
CA LYS A 49 7.33 14.79 -12.12
C LYS A 49 5.94 14.79 -12.79
N ASN A 50 5.58 13.69 -13.43
CA ASN A 50 4.27 13.51 -14.06
C ASN A 50 3.20 12.94 -13.09
N GLY A 51 3.48 12.87 -11.79
CA GLY A 51 2.54 12.38 -10.77
C GLY A 51 2.44 10.86 -10.65
N THR A 52 3.13 10.09 -11.51
CA THR A 52 3.12 8.63 -11.40
C THR A 52 4.12 8.14 -10.38
N PRO A 53 3.87 7.04 -9.63
CA PRO A 53 4.87 6.48 -8.73
C PRO A 53 6.14 6.08 -9.50
N VAL A 54 7.31 6.23 -8.86
CA VAL A 54 8.57 5.78 -9.47
C VAL A 54 8.52 4.27 -9.74
N SER A 55 9.36 3.78 -10.65
CA SER A 55 9.34 2.36 -11.09
C SER A 55 9.34 1.37 -9.92
N ARG A 56 10.10 1.66 -8.86
CA ARG A 56 10.16 0.82 -7.66
C ARG A 56 8.81 0.69 -6.97
N GLU A 57 8.07 1.79 -6.81
CA GLU A 57 6.77 1.82 -6.12
C GLU A 57 5.68 1.20 -6.99
N ARG A 58 5.66 1.50 -8.30
CA ARG A 58 4.74 0.82 -9.22
C ARG A 58 4.91 -0.69 -9.16
N LYS A 59 6.14 -1.18 -9.28
CA LYS A 59 6.43 -2.62 -9.15
C LYS A 59 6.01 -3.20 -7.79
N ALA A 60 6.15 -2.44 -6.71
CA ALA A 60 5.71 -2.91 -5.40
C ALA A 60 4.19 -3.10 -5.35
N LEU A 61 3.44 -2.11 -5.84
CA LEU A 61 1.98 -2.18 -5.90
C LEU A 61 1.50 -3.29 -6.85
N ASP A 62 2.17 -3.45 -8.00
CA ASP A 62 1.86 -4.49 -8.99
C ASP A 62 2.17 -5.89 -8.44
N ASP A 63 3.28 -6.08 -7.72
CA ASP A 63 3.60 -7.35 -7.06
C ASP A 63 2.51 -7.76 -6.05
N ILE A 64 2.00 -6.80 -5.27
CA ILE A 64 0.97 -7.02 -4.26
C ILE A 64 -0.36 -7.39 -4.93
N GLU A 65 -0.76 -6.66 -5.96
CA GLU A 65 -1.99 -6.90 -6.71
C GLU A 65 -1.95 -8.26 -7.44
N GLN A 66 -0.83 -8.59 -8.08
CA GLN A 66 -0.66 -9.87 -8.78
C GLN A 66 -0.66 -11.08 -7.84
N ALA A 67 -0.23 -10.88 -6.59
CA ALA A 67 -0.29 -11.90 -5.54
C ALA A 67 -1.71 -12.12 -4.97
N GLY A 68 -2.72 -11.39 -5.48
CA GLY A 68 -4.12 -11.53 -5.06
C GLY A 68 -4.49 -10.70 -3.83
N HIS A 69 -3.63 -9.78 -3.40
CA HIS A 69 -3.94 -8.82 -2.34
C HIS A 69 -4.57 -7.55 -2.93
N PRO A 70 -5.42 -6.82 -2.17
CA PRO A 70 -5.89 -5.50 -2.58
C PRO A 70 -4.70 -4.56 -2.82
N ARG A 71 -4.74 -3.83 -3.94
CA ARG A 71 -3.70 -2.85 -4.25
C ARG A 71 -3.72 -1.72 -3.20
N PRO A 72 -2.60 -1.41 -2.54
CA PRO A 72 -2.54 -0.32 -1.57
C PRO A 72 -2.77 1.05 -2.21
N ASP A 73 -3.40 1.96 -1.47
CA ASP A 73 -3.50 3.36 -1.85
C ASP A 73 -2.12 4.02 -1.81
N PHE A 74 -1.72 4.63 -2.92
CA PHE A 74 -0.42 5.28 -3.01
C PHE A 74 -0.48 6.74 -2.57
N VAL A 75 0.30 7.10 -1.56
CA VAL A 75 0.42 8.47 -1.05
C VAL A 75 1.83 9.00 -1.32
N PRO A 76 2.02 9.98 -2.23
CA PRO A 76 3.33 10.51 -2.50
C PRO A 76 3.83 11.43 -1.37
N TYR A 77 5.11 11.31 -0.99
CA TYR A 77 5.73 12.24 -0.02
C TYR A 77 6.39 13.46 -0.67
N ASN A 78 6.61 13.44 -1.99
CA ASN A 78 7.24 14.54 -2.72
C ASN A 78 6.23 15.26 -3.61
N LYS A 79 6.51 16.54 -3.88
CA LYS A 79 5.83 17.25 -4.97
C LYS A 79 6.31 16.72 -6.33
N PRO A 80 5.41 16.62 -7.32
CA PRO A 80 5.82 16.38 -8.71
C PRO A 80 6.73 17.52 -9.21
#